data_AF-A0AAJ1MCI0-F1
#
_entry.id   AF-A0AAJ1MCI0-F1
#
_cell.length_a   1.000
_cell.length_b   1.000
_cell.length_c   1.000
_cell.angle_alpha   90.00
_cell.angle_beta   90.00
_cell.angle_gamma   90.00
#
_symmetry.space_group_name_H-M   'P 1'
#
loop_
_entity.id
_entity.type
_entity.pdbx_description
1 polymer ?
#
loop_
_entity_poly.entity_id
_entity_poly.type
_entity_poly.pdbx_seq_one_letter_code
_entity_poly.pdbx_strand_id
1 'polypeptide(L)'
;MAKLLAMLLLCVSTTHLSWASSKEAMAPMLSKEEEGNPQAVADWLRTNGSKADQVTARKSFEEGLKRKQRKDWGAAIKAFGDSVGFYPTPRAFNELAEARLQLLREIRQRKPAQNSDWRRHIQEAEISYRNSLAADAVIKQLTKEERHQTELNVECLNRYVESEAKPHNCPPLTLYGLGP
;
A
#
# COMPACT_ATOMS: atom_id res chain seq x y z
N MET A 1 -0.22 68.29 56.82
CA MET A 1 -1.12 68.00 55.67
C MET A 1 -0.37 67.03 54.76
N ALA A 2 -0.52 65.72 54.94
CA ALA A 2 -1.55 64.84 54.38
C ALA A 2 -1.27 64.39 52.92
N LYS A 3 -1.05 63.07 52.75
CA LYS A 3 -1.16 62.23 51.52
C LYS A 3 0.00 62.41 50.50
N LEU A 4 0.61 61.39 49.85
CA LEU A 4 0.17 60.16 49.16
C LEU A 4 1.37 59.16 49.08
N LEU A 5 1.21 57.83 49.29
CA LEU A 5 1.01 56.75 48.28
C LEU A 5 2.08 56.72 47.16
N ALA A 6 2.71 55.62 46.71
CA ALA A 6 2.54 54.18 46.86
C ALA A 6 3.87 53.48 46.40
N MET A 7 4.38 52.49 47.13
CA MET A 7 4.42 51.06 46.74
C MET A 7 4.72 50.75 45.26
N LEU A 8 5.93 50.27 44.98
CA LEU A 8 6.30 49.56 43.75
C LEU A 8 6.97 48.24 44.16
N LEU A 9 6.15 47.20 44.32
CA LEU A 9 6.59 45.80 44.40
C LEU A 9 6.87 45.32 42.97
N LEU A 10 8.14 45.01 42.68
CA LEU A 10 8.54 44.29 41.48
C LEU A 10 8.17 42.80 41.66
N CYS A 11 6.99 42.42 41.16
CA CYS A 11 6.65 41.02 40.94
C CYS A 11 7.44 40.50 39.74
N VAL A 12 8.46 39.68 40.00
CA VAL A 12 9.12 38.85 38.99
C VAL A 12 8.14 37.73 38.62
N SER A 13 7.38 37.94 37.55
CA SER A 13 6.53 36.91 36.97
C SER A 13 7.39 35.95 36.15
N THR A 14 7.90 34.89 36.78
CA THR A 14 8.46 33.74 36.05
C THR A 14 7.35 33.08 35.23
N THR A 15 7.33 33.37 33.94
CA THR A 15 6.49 32.69 32.97
C THR A 15 6.97 31.25 32.82
N HIS A 16 6.34 30.33 33.52
CA HIS A 16 6.44 28.91 33.23
C HIS A 16 5.80 28.66 31.86
N LEU A 17 6.62 28.69 30.80
CA LEU A 17 6.27 28.10 29.51
C LEU A 17 6.07 26.59 29.73
N SER A 18 4.84 26.19 30.00
CA SER A 18 4.39 24.81 29.90
C SER A 18 4.53 24.39 28.44
N TRP A 19 5.64 23.73 28.12
CA TRP A 19 5.86 23.06 26.86
C TRP A 19 4.85 21.90 26.79
N ALA A 20 3.67 22.17 26.25
CA ALA A 20 2.73 21.12 25.89
C ALA A 20 3.41 20.28 24.81
N SER A 21 4.01 19.17 25.22
CA SER A 21 4.44 18.11 24.34
C SER A 21 3.18 17.55 23.67
N SER A 22 2.82 18.13 22.53
CA SER A 22 1.85 17.54 21.62
C SER A 22 2.41 16.17 21.24
N LYS A 23 1.89 15.11 21.87
CA LYS A 23 2.03 13.75 21.33
C LYS A 23 1.41 13.78 19.95
N GLU A 24 2.26 13.96 18.94
CA GLU A 24 1.89 13.88 17.55
C GLU A 24 1.31 12.48 17.34
N ALA A 25 -0.02 12.40 17.22
CA ALA A 25 -0.69 11.13 17.00
C ALA A 25 -0.14 10.58 15.68
N MET A 26 0.50 9.41 15.72
CA MET A 26 1.04 8.77 14.53
C MET A 26 -0.07 8.64 13.49
N ALA A 27 0.25 8.98 12.23
CA ALA A 27 -0.69 8.83 11.13
C ALA A 27 -1.19 7.37 11.07
N PRO A 28 -2.48 7.14 10.81
CA PRO A 28 -3.02 5.79 10.70
C PRO A 28 -2.31 5.06 9.56
N MET A 29 -2.08 3.76 9.74
CA MET A 29 -1.56 2.86 8.71
C MET A 29 -2.55 1.73 8.46
N LEU A 30 -2.64 1.27 7.21
CA LEU A 30 -3.35 0.05 6.84
C LEU A 30 -2.54 -1.15 7.34
N SER A 31 -3.16 -2.00 8.16
CA SER A 31 -2.53 -3.21 8.66
C SER A 31 -2.43 -4.29 7.58
N LYS A 32 -1.58 -5.31 7.82
CA LYS A 32 -1.46 -6.45 6.90
C LYS A 32 -2.71 -7.34 6.87
N GLU A 33 -3.47 -7.37 7.96
CA GLU A 33 -4.75 -8.08 8.00
C GLU A 33 -5.80 -7.37 7.13
N GLU A 34 -5.89 -6.03 7.24
CA GLU A 34 -6.78 -5.23 6.38
C GLU A 34 -6.35 -5.27 4.90
N GLU A 35 -5.05 -5.30 4.61
CA GLU A 35 -4.52 -5.52 3.24
C GLU A 35 -4.99 -6.86 2.66
N GLY A 36 -5.39 -7.84 3.47
CA GLY A 36 -5.93 -9.11 3.00
C GLY A 36 -7.39 -9.05 2.52
N ASN A 37 -8.08 -7.91 2.72
CA ASN A 37 -9.52 -7.80 2.50
C ASN A 37 -9.89 -6.51 1.72
N PRO A 38 -10.38 -6.62 0.48
CA PRO A 38 -10.76 -5.45 -0.33
C PRO A 38 -11.77 -4.52 0.32
N GLN A 39 -12.72 -5.06 1.09
CA GLN A 39 -13.70 -4.24 1.80
C GLN A 39 -13.03 -3.41 2.91
N ALA A 40 -12.11 -4.02 3.66
CA ALA A 40 -11.35 -3.34 4.72
C ALA A 40 -10.48 -2.21 4.14
N VAL A 41 -9.84 -2.42 2.98
CA VAL A 41 -9.10 -1.37 2.27
C VAL A 41 -9.99 -0.17 1.93
N ALA A 42 -11.18 -0.42 1.38
CA ALA A 42 -12.11 0.66 1.05
C ALA A 42 -12.60 1.41 2.30
N ASP A 43 -12.93 0.68 3.37
CA ASP A 43 -13.40 1.27 4.63
C ASP A 43 -12.29 2.06 5.35
N TRP A 44 -11.06 1.55 5.30
CA TRP A 44 -9.89 2.26 5.79
C TRP A 44 -9.70 3.58 5.04
N LEU A 45 -9.77 3.59 3.70
CA LEU A 45 -9.63 4.82 2.91
C LEU A 45 -10.71 5.86 3.22
N ARG A 46 -11.98 5.43 3.38
CA ARG A 46 -13.09 6.32 3.76
C ARG A 46 -12.87 6.94 5.13
N THR A 47 -12.33 6.16 6.07
CA THR A 47 -12.17 6.58 7.47
C THR A 47 -10.90 7.40 7.70
N ASN A 48 -9.80 7.00 7.07
CA ASN A 48 -8.45 7.45 7.38
C ASN A 48 -7.78 8.23 6.25
N GLY A 49 -8.30 8.19 5.02
CA GLY A 49 -7.60 8.72 3.83
C GLY A 49 -7.19 10.19 3.91
N SER A 50 -7.95 11.03 4.64
CA SER A 50 -7.62 12.45 4.85
C SER A 50 -6.53 12.69 5.91
N LYS A 51 -6.26 11.69 6.77
CA LYS A 51 -5.25 11.73 7.84
C LYS A 51 -4.01 10.88 7.52
N ALA A 52 -4.07 10.11 6.45
CA ALA A 52 -3.03 9.20 6.00
C ALA A 52 -1.76 9.96 5.57
N ASP A 53 -0.58 9.35 5.78
CA ASP A 53 0.71 9.92 5.37
C ASP A 53 0.97 9.66 3.87
N GLN A 54 0.36 10.49 3.03
CA GLN A 54 0.52 10.41 1.58
C GLN A 54 1.95 10.74 1.10
N VAL A 55 2.73 11.50 1.89
CA VAL A 55 4.10 11.87 1.51
C VAL A 55 5.01 10.66 1.64
N THR A 56 4.93 9.95 2.76
CA THR A 56 5.70 8.71 2.96
C THR A 56 5.23 7.63 1.99
N ALA A 57 3.91 7.51 1.75
CA ALA A 57 3.38 6.58 0.76
C ALA A 57 3.97 6.82 -0.65
N ARG A 58 4.05 8.09 -1.08
CA ARG A 58 4.64 8.46 -2.38
C ARG A 58 6.13 8.15 -2.45
N LYS A 59 6.90 8.49 -1.41
CA LYS A 59 8.35 8.16 -1.35
C LYS A 59 8.59 6.65 -1.45
N SER A 60 7.81 5.86 -0.72
CA SER A 60 7.88 4.39 -0.77
C SER A 60 7.49 3.85 -2.15
N PHE A 61 6.48 4.43 -2.81
CA PHE A 61 6.10 4.07 -4.17
C PHE A 61 7.24 4.33 -5.18
N GLU A 62 7.84 5.52 -5.14
CA GLU A 62 8.98 5.88 -5.99
C GLU A 62 10.19 4.98 -5.76
N GLU A 63 10.48 4.62 -4.50
CA GLU A 63 11.53 3.66 -4.19
C GLU A 63 11.20 2.28 -4.77
N GLY A 64 9.95 1.83 -4.67
CA GLY A 64 9.49 0.59 -5.29
C GLY A 64 9.72 0.58 -6.81
N LEU A 65 9.43 1.69 -7.50
CA LEU A 65 9.72 1.83 -8.93
C LEU A 65 11.23 1.71 -9.23
N LYS A 66 12.09 2.33 -8.42
CA LYS A 66 13.56 2.20 -8.56
C LYS A 66 14.03 0.75 -8.35
N ARG A 67 13.46 0.03 -7.39
CA ARG A 67 13.76 -1.39 -7.14
C ARG A 67 13.28 -2.30 -8.27
N LYS A 68 12.06 -2.05 -8.77
CA LYS A 68 11.49 -2.72 -9.96
C LYS A 68 12.40 -2.56 -11.18
N GLN A 69 12.89 -1.35 -11.45
CA GLN A 69 13.82 -1.10 -12.56
C GLN A 69 15.13 -1.90 -12.44
N ARG A 70 15.61 -2.09 -11.21
CA ARG A 70 16.80 -2.91 -10.91
C ARG A 70 16.53 -4.41 -10.84
N LYS A 71 15.27 -4.83 -11.05
CA LYS A 71 14.78 -6.23 -10.86
C LYS A 71 15.04 -6.77 -9.45
N ASP A 72 15.12 -5.89 -8.46
CA ASP A 72 15.21 -6.25 -7.05
C ASP A 72 13.79 -6.43 -6.50
N TRP A 73 13.15 -7.54 -6.89
CA TRP A 73 11.72 -7.77 -6.64
C TRP A 73 11.37 -7.85 -5.16
N GLY A 74 12.24 -8.44 -4.34
CA GLY A 74 12.04 -8.51 -2.88
C GLY A 74 11.99 -7.12 -2.25
N ALA A 75 12.93 -6.23 -2.60
CA ALA A 75 12.92 -4.86 -2.12
C ALA A 75 11.77 -4.04 -2.73
N ALA A 76 11.39 -4.29 -3.99
CA ALA A 76 10.25 -3.65 -4.63
C ALA A 76 8.94 -3.99 -3.91
N ILE A 77 8.71 -5.27 -3.59
CA ILE A 77 7.55 -5.74 -2.82
C ILE A 77 7.49 -5.05 -1.46
N LYS A 78 8.63 -4.94 -0.76
CA LYS A 78 8.67 -4.22 0.52
C LYS A 78 8.27 -2.76 0.34
N ALA A 79 8.87 -2.05 -0.60
CA ALA A 79 8.62 -0.62 -0.81
C ALA A 79 7.18 -0.33 -1.26
N PHE A 80 6.62 -1.12 -2.18
CA PHE A 80 5.20 -1.01 -2.54
C PHE A 80 4.28 -1.39 -1.37
N GLY A 81 4.65 -2.42 -0.59
CA GLY A 81 3.99 -2.83 0.65
C GLY A 81 3.95 -1.72 1.71
N ASP A 82 5.04 -0.96 1.85
CA ASP A 82 5.12 0.20 2.73
C ASP A 82 4.23 1.33 2.17
N SER A 83 4.24 1.55 0.86
CA SER A 83 3.38 2.54 0.20
C SER A 83 1.90 2.28 0.48
N VAL A 84 1.42 1.04 0.29
CA VAL A 84 0.02 0.68 0.59
C VAL A 84 -0.32 0.80 2.07
N GLY A 85 0.64 0.51 2.96
CA GLY A 85 0.47 0.69 4.40
C GLY A 85 0.24 2.14 4.80
N PHE A 86 0.95 3.10 4.18
CA PHE A 86 0.79 4.52 4.49
C PHE A 86 -0.38 5.18 3.75
N TYR A 87 -0.62 4.81 2.49
CA TYR A 87 -1.77 5.27 1.70
C TYR A 87 -2.07 4.29 0.55
N PRO A 88 -3.12 3.44 0.68
CA PRO A 88 -3.40 2.35 -0.24
C PRO A 88 -3.98 2.83 -1.57
N THR A 89 -3.12 3.27 -2.48
CA THR A 89 -3.53 3.67 -3.84
C THR A 89 -3.73 2.47 -4.75
N PRO A 90 -4.64 2.55 -5.74
CA PRO A 90 -4.83 1.50 -6.75
C PRO A 90 -3.53 1.11 -7.45
N ARG A 91 -2.74 2.12 -7.85
CA ARG A 91 -1.47 1.90 -8.55
C ARG A 91 -0.44 1.18 -7.68
N ALA A 92 -0.35 1.49 -6.39
CA ALA A 92 0.58 0.80 -5.48
C ALA A 92 0.22 -0.69 -5.33
N PHE A 93 -1.07 -1.03 -5.28
CA PHE A 93 -1.51 -2.42 -5.27
C PHE A 93 -1.21 -3.16 -6.57
N ASN A 94 -1.44 -2.54 -7.73
CA ASN A 94 -1.11 -3.14 -9.02
C ASN A 94 0.40 -3.44 -9.13
N GLU A 95 1.25 -2.49 -8.74
CA GLU A 95 2.70 -2.65 -8.73
C GLU A 95 3.17 -3.73 -7.72
N LEU A 96 2.53 -3.81 -6.55
CA LEU A 96 2.79 -4.85 -5.56
C LEU A 96 2.45 -6.25 -6.11
N ALA A 97 1.32 -6.40 -6.80
CA ALA A 97 0.91 -7.64 -7.44
C ALA A 97 1.93 -8.09 -8.50
N GLU A 98 2.33 -7.17 -9.40
CA GLU A 98 3.30 -7.45 -10.45
C GLU A 98 4.67 -7.84 -9.88
N ALA A 99 5.16 -7.13 -8.87
CA ALA A 99 6.44 -7.42 -8.24
C ALA A 99 6.43 -8.80 -7.56
N ARG A 100 5.32 -9.19 -6.91
CA ARG A 100 5.12 -10.55 -6.36
C ARG A 100 5.21 -11.60 -7.47
N LEU A 101 4.49 -11.42 -8.57
CA LEU A 101 4.49 -12.36 -9.70
C LEU A 101 5.89 -12.53 -10.32
N GLN A 102 6.65 -11.44 -10.46
CA GLN A 102 8.02 -11.49 -10.98
C GLN A 102 8.99 -12.18 -10.02
N LEU A 103 8.90 -11.93 -8.70
CA LEU A 103 9.70 -12.67 -7.72
C LEU A 103 9.43 -14.17 -7.81
N LEU A 104 8.16 -14.55 -7.91
CA LEU A 104 7.76 -15.94 -8.01
C LEU A 104 8.25 -16.60 -9.29
N ARG A 105 8.26 -15.88 -10.40
CA ARG A 105 8.89 -16.34 -11.65
C ARG A 105 10.36 -16.69 -11.42
N GLU A 106 11.13 -15.82 -10.76
CA GLU A 106 12.54 -16.09 -10.48
C GLU A 106 12.73 -17.31 -9.57
N ILE A 107 11.89 -17.45 -8.54
CA ILE A 107 11.90 -18.62 -7.65
C ILE A 107 11.62 -19.90 -8.45
N ARG A 108 10.56 -19.90 -9.27
CA ARG A 108 10.16 -21.03 -10.10
C ARG A 108 11.24 -21.43 -11.10
N GLN A 109 11.90 -20.47 -11.73
CA GLN A 109 13.01 -20.72 -12.66
C GLN A 109 14.23 -21.35 -11.97
N ARG A 110 14.51 -20.96 -10.73
CA ARG A 110 15.65 -21.51 -9.96
C ARG A 110 15.33 -22.85 -9.29
N LYS A 111 14.07 -23.06 -8.88
CA LYS A 111 13.64 -24.22 -8.08
C LYS A 111 12.27 -24.75 -8.52
N PRO A 112 12.14 -25.34 -9.72
CA PRO A 112 10.85 -25.78 -10.26
C PRO A 112 10.15 -26.83 -9.39
N ALA A 113 10.91 -27.69 -8.69
CA ALA A 113 10.36 -28.74 -7.82
C ALA A 113 9.84 -28.24 -6.45
N GLN A 114 10.08 -26.99 -6.07
CA GLN A 114 9.67 -26.43 -4.75
C GLN A 114 8.44 -25.51 -4.84
N ASN A 115 7.74 -25.50 -5.97
CA ASN A 115 6.61 -24.61 -6.21
C ASN A 115 5.27 -25.15 -5.65
N SER A 116 5.27 -25.81 -4.49
CA SER A 116 4.07 -26.41 -3.90
C SER A 116 3.03 -25.37 -3.47
N ASP A 117 3.48 -24.16 -3.13
CA ASP A 117 2.64 -23.07 -2.62
C ASP A 117 2.18 -22.10 -3.70
N TRP A 118 2.32 -22.46 -4.99
CA TRP A 118 2.03 -21.57 -6.11
C TRP A 118 0.63 -20.96 -6.02
N ARG A 119 -0.35 -21.74 -5.57
CA ARG A 119 -1.76 -21.34 -5.47
C ARG A 119 -1.93 -20.16 -4.50
N ARG A 120 -1.37 -20.26 -3.30
CA ARG A 120 -1.39 -19.19 -2.30
C ARG A 120 -0.74 -17.92 -2.85
N HIS A 121 0.40 -18.07 -3.52
CA HIS A 121 1.13 -16.95 -4.08
C HIS A 121 0.41 -16.23 -5.23
N ILE A 122 -0.29 -16.98 -6.09
CA ILE A 122 -1.15 -16.39 -7.12
C ILE A 122 -2.35 -15.69 -6.46
N GLN A 123 -2.96 -16.28 -5.42
CA GLN A 123 -4.04 -15.66 -4.66
C GLN A 123 -3.60 -14.35 -4.00
N GLU A 124 -2.39 -14.25 -3.45
CA GLU A 124 -1.86 -13.01 -2.88
C GLU A 124 -1.73 -11.88 -3.92
N ALA A 125 -1.36 -12.20 -5.15
CA ALA A 125 -1.33 -11.24 -6.26
C ALA A 125 -2.75 -10.84 -6.71
N GLU A 126 -3.66 -11.82 -6.79
CA GLU A 126 -5.06 -11.61 -7.14
C GLU A 126 -5.79 -10.72 -6.12
N ILE A 127 -5.61 -10.95 -4.81
CA ILE A 127 -6.09 -10.10 -3.73
C ILE A 127 -5.59 -8.66 -3.89
N SER A 128 -4.34 -8.48 -4.30
CA SER A 128 -3.78 -7.13 -4.50
C SER A 128 -4.50 -6.39 -5.65
N TYR A 129 -4.77 -7.06 -6.77
CA TYR A 129 -5.58 -6.46 -7.83
C TYR A 129 -7.02 -6.17 -7.37
N ARG A 130 -7.63 -7.02 -6.54
CA ARG A 130 -8.95 -6.72 -5.94
C ARG A 130 -8.90 -5.50 -5.02
N ASN A 131 -7.86 -5.36 -4.20
CA ASN A 131 -7.66 -4.20 -3.35
C ASN A 131 -7.46 -2.92 -4.18
N SER A 132 -6.80 -3.02 -5.33
CA SER A 132 -6.67 -1.91 -6.27
C SER A 132 -8.03 -1.39 -6.73
N LEU A 133 -8.93 -2.29 -7.14
CA LEU A 133 -10.31 -1.94 -7.53
C LEU A 133 -11.13 -1.38 -6.36
N ALA A 134 -10.95 -1.90 -5.15
CA ALA A 134 -11.62 -1.41 -3.96
C ALA A 134 -11.14 -0.01 -3.55
N ALA A 135 -9.83 0.24 -3.63
CA ALA A 135 -9.26 1.56 -3.43
C ALA A 135 -9.77 2.54 -4.51
N ASP A 136 -9.80 2.13 -5.77
CA ASP A 136 -10.27 2.95 -6.88
C ASP A 136 -11.76 3.28 -6.74
N ALA A 137 -12.56 2.38 -6.16
CA ALA A 137 -13.96 2.64 -5.86
C ALA A 137 -14.15 3.83 -4.90
N VAL A 138 -13.15 4.16 -4.05
CA VAL A 138 -13.18 5.27 -3.10
C VAL A 138 -12.49 6.51 -3.67
N ILE A 139 -11.25 6.38 -4.16
CA ILE A 139 -10.41 7.54 -4.52
C ILE A 139 -10.29 7.83 -6.02
N LYS A 140 -10.89 7.00 -6.89
CA LYS A 140 -11.10 7.25 -8.34
C LYS A 140 -9.83 7.68 -9.09
N GLN A 141 -8.75 6.92 -8.96
CA GLN A 141 -7.45 7.26 -9.54
C GLN A 141 -7.12 6.49 -10.82
N LEU A 142 -7.76 5.34 -11.07
CA LEU A 142 -7.56 4.59 -12.29
C LEU A 142 -8.33 5.24 -13.44
N THR A 143 -7.71 5.27 -14.61
CA THR A 143 -8.44 5.47 -15.87
C THR A 143 -9.37 4.29 -16.14
N LYS A 144 -10.34 4.46 -17.04
CA LYS A 144 -11.24 3.37 -17.46
C LYS A 144 -10.47 2.15 -17.97
N GLU A 145 -9.39 2.39 -18.72
CA GLU A 145 -8.54 1.33 -19.27
C GLU A 145 -7.77 0.59 -18.18
N GLU A 146 -7.11 1.31 -17.27
CA GLU A 146 -6.38 0.68 -16.17
C GLU A 146 -7.30 -0.12 -15.24
N ARG A 147 -8.51 0.41 -15.00
CA ARG A 147 -9.54 -0.30 -14.24
C ARG A 147 -9.95 -1.58 -14.95
N HIS A 148 -10.30 -1.50 -16.24
CA HIS A 148 -10.70 -2.66 -17.02
C HIS A 148 -9.59 -3.72 -17.06
N GLN A 149 -8.35 -3.31 -17.28
CA GLN A 149 -7.20 -4.22 -17.25
C GLN A 149 -7.02 -4.88 -15.87
N THR A 150 -7.26 -4.15 -14.78
CA THR A 150 -7.20 -4.69 -13.41
C THR A 150 -8.32 -5.70 -13.17
N GLU A 151 -9.54 -5.45 -13.66
CA GLU A 151 -10.67 -6.40 -13.62
C GLU A 151 -10.34 -7.70 -14.38
N LEU A 152 -9.77 -7.59 -15.59
CA LEU A 152 -9.31 -8.74 -16.37
C LEU A 152 -8.22 -9.54 -15.66
N ASN A 153 -7.29 -8.85 -14.97
CA ASN A 153 -6.22 -9.50 -14.20
C ASN A 153 -6.80 -10.32 -13.04
N VAL A 154 -7.77 -9.78 -12.31
CA VAL A 154 -8.48 -10.52 -11.24
C VAL A 154 -9.18 -11.75 -11.82
N GLU A 155 -9.96 -11.56 -12.89
CA GLU A 155 -10.75 -12.64 -13.49
C GLU A 155 -9.86 -13.79 -14.00
N CYS A 156 -8.73 -13.46 -14.63
CA CYS A 156 -7.85 -14.48 -15.20
C CYS A 156 -7.04 -15.23 -14.13
N LEU A 157 -6.60 -14.55 -13.07
CA LEU A 157 -5.93 -15.21 -11.94
C LEU A 157 -6.92 -16.09 -11.15
N ASN A 158 -8.14 -15.61 -10.91
CA ASN A 158 -9.17 -16.39 -10.23
C ASN A 158 -9.50 -17.68 -11.00
N ARG A 159 -9.72 -17.58 -12.32
CA ARG A 159 -9.94 -18.75 -13.18
C ARG A 159 -8.78 -19.73 -13.16
N TYR A 160 -7.54 -19.24 -13.15
CA TYR A 160 -6.37 -20.10 -13.09
C TYR A 160 -6.25 -20.84 -11.75
N VAL A 161 -6.54 -20.15 -10.64
CA VAL A 161 -6.60 -20.79 -9.32
C VAL A 161 -7.69 -21.86 -9.30
N GLU A 162 -8.88 -21.60 -9.82
CA GLU A 162 -9.99 -22.58 -9.79
C GLU A 162 -9.74 -23.80 -10.67
N SER A 163 -9.23 -23.61 -11.89
CA SER A 163 -9.21 -24.66 -12.92
C SER A 163 -7.83 -25.26 -13.19
N GLU A 164 -6.75 -24.60 -12.76
CA GLU A 164 -5.35 -24.86 -13.16
C GLU A 164 -5.09 -24.80 -14.67
N ALA A 165 -6.12 -24.52 -15.47
CA ALA A 165 -6.03 -24.33 -16.90
C ALA A 165 -5.49 -22.94 -17.18
N LYS A 166 -4.35 -22.88 -17.89
CA LYS A 166 -3.75 -21.62 -18.30
C LYS A 166 -4.70 -20.88 -19.27
N PRO A 167 -5.24 -19.70 -18.91
CA PRO A 167 -6.04 -18.91 -19.82
C PRO A 167 -5.19 -18.39 -20.99
N HIS A 168 -5.74 -18.37 -22.20
CA HIS A 168 -5.01 -17.94 -23.41
C HIS A 168 -4.49 -16.49 -23.35
N ASN A 169 -5.13 -15.61 -22.58
CA ASN A 169 -4.77 -14.21 -22.43
C ASN A 169 -4.81 -13.78 -20.96
N CYS A 170 -3.78 -14.11 -20.18
CA CYS A 170 -3.65 -13.66 -18.80
C CYS A 170 -2.27 -13.02 -18.57
N PRO A 171 -2.14 -11.69 -18.77
CA PRO A 171 -0.87 -10.97 -18.59
C PRO A 171 -0.19 -11.23 -17.23
N PRO A 172 -0.92 -11.31 -16.09
CA PRO A 172 -0.32 -11.67 -14.80
C PRO A 172 0.39 -13.03 -14.81
N LEU A 173 -0.15 -14.03 -15.51
CA LEU A 173 0.50 -15.34 -15.62
C LEU A 173 1.73 -15.31 -16.52
N THR A 174 1.76 -14.44 -17.53
CA THR A 174 3.00 -14.17 -18.29
C THR A 174 4.09 -13.60 -17.37
N LEU A 175 3.75 -12.69 -16.44
CA LEU A 175 4.69 -12.19 -15.43
C LEU A 175 5.19 -13.28 -14.49
N TYR A 176 4.30 -14.22 -14.12
CA TYR A 176 4.63 -15.41 -13.34
C TYR A 176 5.48 -16.46 -14.12
N GLY A 177 5.71 -16.24 -15.41
CA GLY A 177 6.48 -17.17 -16.26
C GLY A 177 5.65 -18.34 -16.81
N LEU A 178 4.33 -18.17 -16.89
CA LEU A 178 3.38 -19.04 -17.59
C LEU A 178 2.87 -18.36 -18.87
N GLY A 179 3.71 -17.61 -19.58
CA GLY A 179 3.44 -17.15 -20.95
C GLY A 179 3.51 -18.28 -21.97
N PRO A 180 3.03 -18.11 -23.22
CA PRO A 180 3.20 -19.11 -24.28
C PRO A 180 4.62 -19.66 -24.36
#